data_AF-A0A813GGM4-F1
#
_entry.id   AF-A0A813GGM4-F1
#
_cell.length_a   1.000
_cell.length_b   1.000
_cell.length_c   1.000
_cell.angle_alpha   90.00
_cell.angle_beta   90.00
_cell.angle_gamma   90.00
#
_symmetry.space_group_name_H-M   'P 1'
#
loop_
_entity.id
_entity.type
_entity.pdbx_description
1 polymer ?
#
loop_
_entity_poly.entity_id
_entity_poly.type
_entity_poly.pdbx_seq_one_letter_code
_entity_poly.pdbx_strand_id
1 'polypeptide(L)'
;YSIALTRVGTPQYWAPEVSDPFKAAQGYSQSVDLWSLGVVLYVMLLGAYPFDGLAEPIEQQIRKAVIVFRTGQGCHEPSPKAQELIRGLVRFRPQDRLSLNSCLVHPWVATGGGTLGKILKLCTESEPGEAEERLLLPEAPSKEQVELLRRDLQKWTTNFRCSAIVKHGEVVANLQLGLPETERTMAKAELAAIVRFYFPGYTNNNSNSNNNSNSNSNSNSSSNSTSNSSNENNHSNSNNNSNSSNSNKNKNNNNSNGSQRLSGEGPGRPSEAAPRLPSVKEGSQREEGSGRGRGFRLLSFLLRVSPDHGAGLDLEPERGGMRVEKVYDEPGQPGVLSQDLITKISEVSLQGNPDRVEAMFGKHFADGVEITVRRSQ
;
A
#
# COMPACT_ATOMS: atom_id res chain seq x y z
N TYR A 1 -1.90 6.00 22.08
CA TYR A 1 -3.21 5.81 21.43
C TYR A 1 -3.71 7.16 20.95
N SER A 2 -3.87 7.34 19.65
CA SER A 2 -4.32 8.60 19.06
C SER A 2 -5.85 8.66 19.11
N ILE A 3 -6.40 9.79 19.57
CA ILE A 3 -7.84 10.02 19.69
C ILE A 3 -8.19 11.17 18.73
N ALA A 4 -9.19 10.99 17.88
CA ALA A 4 -9.64 12.02 16.93
C ALA A 4 -10.94 12.67 17.39
N LEU A 5 -11.06 14.00 17.16
CA LEU A 5 -12.14 14.86 17.72
C LEU A 5 -13.04 15.51 16.65
N THR A 6 -12.70 15.37 15.36
CA THR A 6 -13.39 16.02 14.23
C THR A 6 -14.26 15.04 13.46
N ARG A 7 -15.44 15.48 13.02
CA ARG A 7 -16.36 14.72 12.14
C ARG A 7 -15.94 14.88 10.67
N VAL A 8 -15.31 13.86 10.11
CA VAL A 8 -14.88 13.81 8.71
C VAL A 8 -15.22 12.44 8.10
N GLY A 9 -15.52 12.38 6.80
CA GLY A 9 -15.79 11.12 6.07
C GLY A 9 -17.16 11.06 5.39
N THR A 10 -17.37 10.01 4.60
CA THR A 10 -18.64 9.73 3.92
C THR A 10 -19.62 9.06 4.91
N PRO A 11 -20.81 9.64 5.17
CA PRO A 11 -21.70 9.23 6.27
C PRO A 11 -22.04 7.74 6.31
N GLN A 12 -22.11 7.09 5.15
CA GLN A 12 -22.39 5.66 4.99
C GLN A 12 -21.38 4.74 5.69
N TYR A 13 -20.18 5.23 5.99
CA TYR A 13 -19.12 4.46 6.64
C TYR A 13 -18.95 4.81 8.12
N TRP A 14 -19.69 5.78 8.65
CA TRP A 14 -19.50 6.22 10.04
C TRP A 14 -19.88 5.16 11.06
N ALA A 15 -19.01 4.98 12.05
CA ALA A 15 -19.32 4.23 13.25
C ALA A 15 -20.31 5.00 14.14
N PRO A 16 -21.09 4.31 15.00
CA PRO A 16 -22.07 4.95 15.88
C PRO A 16 -21.50 6.08 16.75
N GLU A 17 -20.30 5.91 17.28
CA GLU A 17 -19.58 6.91 18.09
C GLU A 17 -19.09 8.12 17.30
N VAL A 18 -18.94 8.00 15.98
CA VAL A 18 -18.58 9.11 15.08
C VAL A 18 -19.84 9.85 14.60
N SER A 19 -20.93 9.11 14.36
CA SER A 19 -22.22 9.67 13.92
C SER A 19 -22.90 10.53 14.99
N ASP A 20 -22.62 10.28 16.27
CA ASP A 20 -23.20 10.99 17.40
C ASP A 20 -22.36 12.23 17.77
N PRO A 21 -22.90 13.46 17.63
CA PRO A 21 -22.22 14.71 17.95
C PRO A 21 -21.58 14.76 19.33
N PHE A 22 -22.25 14.20 20.33
CA PHE A 22 -21.83 14.29 21.72
C PHE A 22 -20.71 13.29 22.03
N LYS A 23 -20.66 12.18 21.30
CA LYS A 23 -19.63 11.13 21.46
C LYS A 23 -18.38 11.44 20.64
N ALA A 24 -18.53 12.00 19.44
CA ALA A 24 -17.40 12.40 18.62
C ALA A 24 -16.48 13.41 19.35
N ALA A 25 -17.07 14.32 20.15
CA ALA A 25 -16.33 15.29 20.95
C ALA A 25 -15.56 14.68 22.14
N GLN A 26 -15.93 13.47 22.58
CA GLN A 26 -15.20 12.72 23.62
C GLN A 26 -14.03 11.93 23.02
N GLY A 27 -13.96 11.88 21.70
CA GLY A 27 -12.94 11.20 20.95
C GLY A 27 -13.24 9.72 20.73
N TYR A 28 -12.71 9.19 19.63
CA TYR A 28 -12.90 7.80 19.22
C TYR A 28 -11.57 7.08 18.97
N SER A 29 -11.58 5.76 19.08
CA SER A 29 -10.41 4.90 18.91
C SER A 29 -10.34 4.30 17.50
N GLN A 30 -9.25 3.58 17.19
CA GLN A 30 -9.08 2.80 15.94
C GLN A 30 -10.21 1.79 15.66
N SER A 31 -11.09 1.50 16.63
CA SER A 31 -12.30 0.70 16.44
C SER A 31 -13.25 1.24 15.37
N VAL A 32 -13.19 2.54 15.06
CA VAL A 32 -14.01 3.15 13.99
C VAL A 32 -13.59 2.66 12.60
N ASP A 33 -12.30 2.35 12.44
CA ASP A 33 -11.77 1.83 11.19
C ASP A 33 -12.26 0.39 10.97
N LEU A 34 -12.42 -0.39 12.04
CA LEU A 34 -12.96 -1.74 11.99
C LEU A 34 -14.45 -1.74 11.59
N TRP A 35 -15.24 -0.77 12.06
CA TRP A 35 -16.61 -0.59 11.57
C TRP A 35 -16.62 -0.26 10.07
N SER A 36 -15.82 0.72 9.67
CA SER A 36 -15.70 1.16 8.27
C SER A 36 -15.27 0.00 7.37
N LEU A 37 -14.33 -0.82 7.82
CA LEU A 37 -13.91 -2.04 7.14
C LEU A 37 -15.08 -3.02 6.96
N GLY A 38 -15.90 -3.23 7.98
CA GLY A 38 -17.10 -4.06 7.88
C GLY A 38 -18.09 -3.56 6.82
N VAL A 39 -18.31 -2.24 6.75
CA VAL A 39 -19.15 -1.60 5.72
C VAL A 39 -18.54 -1.79 4.32
N VAL A 40 -17.23 -1.59 4.16
CA VAL A 40 -16.53 -1.81 2.89
C VAL A 40 -16.63 -3.27 2.43
N LEU A 41 -16.43 -4.24 3.33
CA LEU A 41 -16.62 -5.66 3.01
C LEU A 41 -18.05 -5.96 2.55
N TYR A 42 -19.05 -5.40 3.23
CA TYR A 42 -20.44 -5.55 2.84
C TYR A 42 -20.70 -5.04 1.42
N VAL A 43 -20.23 -3.82 1.12
CA VAL A 43 -20.38 -3.20 -0.21
C VAL A 43 -19.67 -4.01 -1.29
N MET A 44 -18.46 -4.52 -1.03
CA MET A 44 -17.72 -5.34 -2.00
C MET A 44 -18.44 -6.65 -2.35
N LEU A 45 -19.15 -7.26 -1.40
CA LEU A 45 -19.83 -8.54 -1.61
C LEU A 45 -21.24 -8.41 -2.16
N LEU A 46 -21.95 -7.33 -1.83
CA LEU A 46 -23.38 -7.17 -2.14
C LEU A 46 -23.67 -6.02 -3.11
N GLY A 47 -22.70 -5.14 -3.36
CA GLY A 47 -22.85 -3.99 -4.27
C GLY A 47 -23.77 -2.88 -3.74
N ALA A 48 -24.17 -2.94 -2.47
CA ALA A 48 -25.08 -1.99 -1.83
C ALA A 48 -24.58 -1.62 -0.43
N TYR A 49 -25.05 -0.49 0.10
CA TYR A 49 -24.73 -0.07 1.46
C TYR A 49 -25.62 -0.78 2.49
N PRO A 50 -25.08 -1.15 3.66
CA PRO A 50 -25.89 -1.66 4.76
C PRO A 50 -26.72 -0.54 5.42
N PHE A 51 -26.24 0.71 5.33
CA PHE A 51 -26.92 1.91 5.82
C PHE A 51 -26.91 2.96 4.71
N ASP A 52 -28.07 3.22 4.11
CA ASP A 52 -28.22 4.08 2.93
C ASP A 52 -29.00 5.37 3.21
N GLY A 53 -29.63 5.47 4.38
CA GLY A 53 -30.48 6.60 4.75
C GLY A 53 -31.82 6.67 4.01
N LEU A 54 -32.19 5.66 3.22
CA LEU A 54 -33.41 5.69 2.38
C LEU A 54 -34.68 5.41 3.19
N ALA A 55 -34.65 4.40 4.06
CA ALA A 55 -35.83 4.00 4.85
C ALA A 55 -36.03 4.86 6.11
N GLU A 56 -34.94 5.37 6.68
CA GLU A 56 -34.91 6.22 7.87
C GLU A 56 -33.56 6.97 7.93
N PRO A 57 -33.43 8.04 8.74
CA PRO A 57 -32.18 8.79 8.85
C PRO A 57 -30.98 7.87 9.11
N ILE A 58 -29.87 8.12 8.41
CA ILE A 58 -28.71 7.21 8.41
C ILE A 58 -28.13 7.01 9.81
N GLU A 59 -28.18 8.03 10.66
CA GLU A 59 -27.74 7.96 12.06
C GLU A 59 -28.59 7.00 12.89
N GLN A 60 -29.88 6.87 12.56
CA GLN A 60 -30.77 5.90 13.21
C GLN A 60 -30.45 4.48 12.77
N GLN A 61 -30.19 4.27 11.47
CA GLN A 61 -29.78 2.96 10.94
C GLN A 61 -28.45 2.50 11.55
N ILE A 62 -27.46 3.40 11.58
CA ILE A 62 -26.16 3.18 12.21
C ILE A 62 -26.33 2.84 13.70
N ARG A 63 -27.20 3.57 14.42
CA ARG A 63 -27.47 3.32 15.84
C ARG A 63 -28.10 1.96 16.10
N LYS A 64 -28.95 1.47 15.18
CA LYS A 64 -29.50 0.11 15.27
C LYS A 64 -28.45 -0.97 15.01
N ALA A 65 -27.46 -0.66 14.17
CA ALA A 65 -26.40 -1.59 13.76
C ALA A 65 -26.94 -2.94 13.24
N VAL A 66 -28.10 -2.91 12.58
CA VAL A 66 -28.73 -4.09 12.00
C VAL A 66 -28.35 -4.19 10.53
N ILE A 67 -27.62 -5.25 10.19
CA ILE A 67 -27.27 -5.57 8.79
C ILE A 67 -28.17 -6.69 8.30
N VAL A 68 -28.74 -6.49 7.11
CA VAL A 68 -29.54 -7.50 6.42
C VAL A 68 -28.84 -7.92 5.14
N PHE A 69 -28.49 -9.19 5.01
CA PHE A 69 -27.91 -9.74 3.80
C PHE A 69 -29.03 -10.05 2.80
N ARG A 70 -29.58 -9.01 2.14
CA ARG A 70 -30.64 -9.20 1.15
C ARG A 70 -30.04 -9.63 -0.19
N THR A 71 -30.50 -10.74 -0.73
CA THR A 71 -30.21 -11.15 -2.11
C THR A 71 -31.36 -10.74 -3.03
N GLY A 72 -31.10 -9.85 -3.97
CA GLY A 72 -31.98 -9.66 -5.13
C GLY A 72 -31.91 -10.86 -6.07
N GLN A 73 -32.85 -10.97 -7.01
CA GLN A 73 -32.80 -11.99 -8.07
C GLN A 73 -31.50 -11.81 -8.88
N GLY A 74 -30.57 -12.76 -8.74
CA GLY A 74 -29.29 -12.77 -9.47
C GLY A 74 -28.03 -12.48 -8.62
N CYS A 75 -28.15 -12.11 -7.34
CA CYS A 75 -26.99 -11.92 -6.46
C CYS A 75 -26.71 -13.17 -5.62
N HIS A 76 -25.45 -13.60 -5.58
CA HIS A 76 -25.00 -14.71 -4.72
C HIS A 76 -24.92 -14.25 -3.27
N GLU A 77 -25.50 -15.03 -2.35
CA GLU A 77 -25.41 -14.72 -0.92
C GLU A 77 -23.95 -14.87 -0.44
N PRO A 78 -23.44 -13.95 0.39
CA PRO A 78 -22.13 -14.13 1.02
C PRO A 78 -22.11 -15.40 1.86
N SER A 79 -20.99 -16.14 1.84
CA SER A 79 -20.83 -17.34 2.66
C SER A 79 -21.11 -17.06 4.15
N PRO A 80 -21.59 -18.04 4.94
CA PRO A 80 -21.89 -17.83 6.36
C PRO A 80 -20.71 -17.24 7.15
N LYS A 81 -19.49 -17.68 6.84
CA LYS A 81 -18.25 -17.14 7.42
C LYS A 81 -18.02 -15.65 7.06
N ALA A 82 -18.38 -15.23 5.85
CA ALA A 82 -18.29 -13.82 5.44
C ALA A 82 -19.26 -12.96 6.24
N GLN A 83 -20.50 -13.45 6.39
CA GLN A 83 -21.53 -12.74 7.14
C GLN A 83 -21.15 -12.65 8.63
N GLU A 84 -20.58 -13.70 9.21
CA GLU A 84 -20.07 -13.71 10.59
C GLU A 84 -18.99 -12.64 10.79
N LEU A 85 -18.01 -12.56 9.89
CA LEU A 85 -16.96 -11.54 9.94
C LEU A 85 -17.54 -10.12 9.90
N ILE A 86 -18.46 -9.86 8.94
CA ILE A 86 -19.10 -8.54 8.79
C ILE A 86 -19.92 -8.20 10.04
N ARG A 87 -20.71 -9.13 10.59
CA ARG A 87 -21.46 -8.92 11.84
C ARG A 87 -20.55 -8.68 13.04
N GLY A 88 -19.36 -9.28 13.06
CA GLY A 88 -18.34 -9.05 14.08
C GLY A 88 -17.72 -7.66 14.01
N LEU A 89 -17.47 -7.15 12.80
CA LEU A 89 -16.91 -5.81 12.56
C LEU A 89 -17.92 -4.68 12.84
N VAL A 90 -19.19 -4.89 12.47
CA VAL A 90 -20.25 -3.87 12.57
C VAL A 90 -21.09 -4.07 13.83
N ARG A 91 -20.43 -4.07 14.99
CA ARG A 91 -21.09 -4.07 16.31
C ARG A 91 -21.24 -2.64 16.83
N PHE A 92 -22.39 -2.36 17.45
CA PHE A 92 -22.70 -1.03 17.96
C PHE A 92 -21.64 -0.53 18.95
N ARG A 93 -21.32 -1.35 19.98
CA ARG A 93 -20.32 -1.01 20.98
C ARG A 93 -18.91 -1.28 20.45
N PRO A 94 -17.97 -0.31 20.53
CA PRO A 94 -16.60 -0.48 20.07
C PRO A 94 -15.88 -1.72 20.62
N GLN A 95 -16.08 -2.02 21.91
CA GLN A 95 -15.45 -3.15 22.59
C GLN A 95 -15.99 -4.52 22.16
N ASP A 96 -17.19 -4.56 21.59
CA ASP A 96 -17.80 -5.80 21.09
C ASP A 96 -17.38 -6.08 19.63
N ARG A 97 -16.69 -5.12 18.98
CA ARG A 97 -16.20 -5.30 17.61
C ARG A 97 -15.04 -6.26 17.59
N LEU A 98 -15.02 -7.07 16.53
CA LEU A 98 -13.94 -8.00 16.27
C LEU A 98 -12.62 -7.23 16.15
N SER A 99 -11.62 -7.59 16.96
CA SER A 99 -10.29 -6.96 16.88
C SER A 99 -9.60 -7.30 15.55
N LEU A 100 -8.66 -6.44 15.12
CA LEU A 100 -7.90 -6.69 13.89
C LEU A 100 -7.22 -8.07 13.91
N ASN A 101 -6.56 -8.45 15.01
CA ASN A 101 -5.92 -9.75 15.15
C ASN A 101 -6.93 -10.91 14.98
N SER A 102 -8.12 -10.75 15.56
CA SER A 102 -9.21 -11.73 15.42
C SER A 102 -9.76 -11.79 13.99
N CYS A 103 -9.76 -10.67 13.24
CA CYS A 103 -10.11 -10.67 11.81
C CYS A 103 -9.10 -11.46 10.97
N LEU A 104 -7.80 -11.31 11.23
CA LEU A 104 -6.75 -11.96 10.45
C LEU A 104 -6.81 -13.49 10.54
N VAL A 105 -7.18 -14.01 11.72
CA VAL A 105 -7.35 -15.45 11.96
C VAL A 105 -8.77 -15.94 11.69
N HIS A 106 -9.69 -15.05 11.29
CA HIS A 106 -11.08 -15.41 11.08
C HIS A 106 -11.18 -16.47 9.96
N PRO A 107 -11.99 -17.53 10.09
CA PRO A 107 -12.06 -18.59 9.09
C PRO A 107 -12.36 -18.10 7.67
N TRP A 108 -13.14 -17.03 7.50
CA TRP A 108 -13.38 -16.46 6.17
C TRP A 108 -12.09 -15.91 5.51
N VAL A 109 -11.21 -15.32 6.32
CA VAL A 109 -9.93 -14.74 5.90
C VAL A 109 -8.87 -15.83 5.73
N ALA A 110 -8.78 -16.73 6.71
CA ALA A 110 -7.78 -17.80 6.77
C ALA A 110 -8.05 -18.98 5.80
N THR A 111 -9.32 -19.25 5.46
CA THR A 111 -9.68 -20.37 4.54
C THR A 111 -9.56 -19.96 3.07
N GLY A 112 -9.43 -18.67 2.77
CA GLY A 112 -9.14 -18.21 1.41
C GLY A 112 -7.69 -18.52 1.07
N GLY A 113 -7.42 -19.62 0.37
CA GLY A 113 -6.09 -20.03 -0.12
C GLY A 113 -5.45 -19.07 -1.15
N GLY A 114 -5.76 -17.78 -1.07
CA GLY A 114 -5.19 -16.70 -1.87
C GLY A 114 -4.08 -15.95 -1.13
N THR A 115 -3.53 -14.96 -1.83
CA THR A 115 -2.39 -14.10 -1.49
C THR A 115 -2.36 -13.62 -0.02
N LEU A 116 -3.50 -13.44 0.64
CA LEU A 116 -3.58 -12.98 2.02
C LEU A 116 -3.00 -13.97 3.05
N GLY A 117 -3.21 -15.28 2.88
CA GLY A 117 -2.58 -16.28 3.75
C GLY A 117 -1.07 -16.30 3.60
N LYS A 118 -0.56 -16.05 2.38
CA LYS A 118 0.87 -15.87 2.11
C LYS A 118 1.40 -14.58 2.72
N ILE A 119 0.69 -13.46 2.56
CA ILE A 119 1.04 -12.17 3.16
C ILE A 119 1.09 -12.29 4.69
N LEU A 120 0.07 -12.90 5.32
CA LEU A 120 0.02 -13.06 6.77
C LEU A 120 1.12 -13.98 7.29
N LYS A 121 1.39 -15.09 6.60
CA LYS A 121 2.52 -15.97 6.93
C LYS A 121 3.86 -15.23 6.83
N LEU A 122 4.05 -14.43 5.77
CA LEU A 122 5.20 -13.55 5.63
C LEU A 122 5.28 -12.52 6.77
N CYS A 123 4.14 -11.95 7.24
CA CYS A 123 4.10 -10.98 8.34
C CYS A 123 4.49 -11.60 9.69
N THR A 124 4.18 -12.88 9.89
CA THR A 124 4.46 -13.59 11.16
C THR A 124 5.84 -14.23 11.19
N GLU A 125 6.43 -14.50 10.02
CA GLU A 125 7.77 -15.11 9.88
C GLU A 125 8.87 -14.08 9.59
N SER A 126 8.52 -12.85 9.19
CA SER A 126 9.48 -11.75 9.06
C SER A 126 9.86 -11.21 10.44
N GLU A 127 11.15 -11.23 10.77
CA GLU A 127 11.68 -10.45 11.90
C GLU A 127 11.24 -8.97 11.74
N PRO A 128 10.85 -8.28 12.83
CA PRO A 128 10.28 -6.91 12.78
C PRO A 128 11.12 -5.86 12.04
N GLY A 129 12.38 -6.16 11.70
CA GLY A 129 13.30 -5.28 10.95
C GLY A 129 13.39 -5.54 9.43
N GLU A 130 12.77 -6.58 8.87
CA GLU A 130 12.95 -6.89 7.43
C GLU A 130 11.99 -6.17 6.49
N ALA A 131 10.80 -5.80 6.99
CA ALA A 131 9.75 -5.13 6.22
C ALA A 131 9.71 -3.60 6.42
N GLU A 132 10.35 -3.10 7.48
CA GLU A 132 10.46 -1.67 7.77
C GLU A 132 11.90 -1.18 7.57
N GLU A 133 12.10 -0.23 6.66
CA GLU A 133 13.36 0.50 6.49
C GLU A 133 13.22 1.86 7.19
N ARG A 134 14.15 2.18 8.10
CA ARG A 134 14.19 3.44 8.83
C ARG A 134 15.47 4.19 8.51
N LEU A 135 15.33 5.40 7.97
CA LEU A 135 16.45 6.28 7.65
C LEU A 135 16.39 7.51 8.55
N LEU A 136 17.35 7.62 9.48
CA LEU A 136 17.52 8.80 10.32
C LEU A 136 18.08 9.96 9.49
N LEU A 137 17.41 11.12 9.53
CA LEU A 137 17.90 12.31 8.84
C LEU A 137 18.99 12.98 9.69
N PRO A 138 20.10 13.45 9.07
CA PRO A 138 21.25 13.97 9.82
C PRO A 138 20.98 15.30 10.54
N GLU A 139 20.06 16.12 10.01
CA GLU A 139 19.64 17.39 10.62
C GLU A 139 18.12 17.54 10.55
N ALA A 140 17.55 18.41 11.38
CA ALA A 140 16.12 18.73 11.34
C ALA A 140 15.79 19.42 9.99
N PRO A 141 15.04 18.77 9.10
CA PRO A 141 14.85 19.29 7.75
C PRO A 141 13.97 20.55 7.77
N SER A 142 14.29 21.52 6.90
CA SER A 142 13.43 22.69 6.71
C SER A 142 12.06 22.28 6.17
N LYS A 143 11.03 23.11 6.39
CA LYS A 143 9.66 22.81 5.91
C LYS A 143 9.60 22.58 4.40
N GLU A 144 10.38 23.34 3.63
CA GLU A 144 10.46 23.23 2.18
C GLU A 144 11.12 21.92 1.73
N GLN A 145 12.25 21.54 2.35
CA GLN A 145 12.91 20.26 2.09
C GLN A 145 12.01 19.07 2.41
N VAL A 146 11.24 19.13 3.51
CA VAL A 146 10.27 18.07 3.84
C VAL A 146 9.19 17.94 2.78
N GLU A 147 8.71 19.06 2.23
CA GLU A 147 7.65 19.04 1.22
C GLU A 147 8.15 18.47 -0.11
N LEU A 148 9.35 18.86 -0.54
CA LEU A 148 10.02 18.30 -1.71
C LEU A 148 10.30 16.79 -1.53
N LEU A 149 10.82 16.39 -0.36
CA LEU A 149 11.05 14.99 -0.03
C LEU A 149 9.76 14.17 -0.06
N ARG A 150 8.66 14.70 0.50
CA ARG A 150 7.35 14.01 0.45
C ARG A 150 6.87 13.78 -0.98
N ARG A 151 7.09 14.76 -1.87
CA ARG A 151 6.71 14.68 -3.28
C ARG A 151 7.44 13.51 -3.98
N ASP A 152 8.73 13.34 -3.74
CA ASP A 152 9.50 12.21 -4.27
C ASP A 152 9.11 10.88 -3.62
N LEU A 153 8.91 10.86 -2.31
CA LEU A 153 8.47 9.66 -1.59
C LEU A 153 7.10 9.18 -2.07
N GLN A 154 6.22 10.08 -2.52
CA GLN A 154 4.95 9.70 -3.13
C GLN A 154 5.16 8.98 -4.46
N LYS A 155 6.10 9.44 -5.31
CA LYS A 155 6.46 8.76 -6.56
C LYS A 155 7.11 7.41 -6.29
N TRP A 156 8.05 7.35 -5.36
CA TRP A 156 8.66 6.11 -4.88
C TRP A 156 7.61 5.10 -4.39
N THR A 157 6.65 5.55 -3.58
CA THR A 157 5.51 4.76 -3.08
C THR A 157 4.73 4.15 -4.25
N THR A 158 4.43 4.94 -5.30
CA THR A 158 3.72 4.43 -6.48
C THR A 158 4.55 3.45 -7.31
N ASN A 159 5.86 3.70 -7.46
CA ASN A 159 6.76 2.86 -8.25
C ASN A 159 6.88 1.46 -7.62
N PHE A 160 7.12 1.37 -6.31
CA PHE A 160 7.35 0.10 -5.59
C PHE A 160 6.13 -0.47 -4.88
N ARG A 161 4.97 0.21 -4.97
CA ARG A 161 3.75 -0.17 -4.22
C ARG A 161 4.00 -0.27 -2.71
N CYS A 162 4.95 0.51 -2.21
CA CYS A 162 5.34 0.56 -0.81
C CYS A 162 4.65 1.76 -0.13
N SER A 163 4.97 2.02 1.14
CA SER A 163 4.58 3.29 1.77
C SER A 163 5.77 3.91 2.49
N ALA A 164 5.88 5.23 2.49
CA ALA A 164 6.90 5.95 3.24
C ALA A 164 6.27 7.16 3.95
N ILE A 165 6.71 7.40 5.18
CA ILE A 165 6.28 8.53 5.99
C ILE A 165 7.50 9.26 6.56
N VAL A 166 7.43 10.58 6.57
CA VAL A 166 8.43 11.43 7.25
C VAL A 166 7.87 11.83 8.61
N LYS A 167 8.50 11.39 9.70
CA LYS A 167 8.10 11.68 11.09
C LYS A 167 9.33 12.03 11.90
N HIS A 168 9.27 13.06 12.75
CA HIS A 168 10.29 13.34 13.79
C HIS A 168 11.77 13.23 13.35
N GLY A 169 12.13 13.69 12.14
CA GLY A 169 13.51 13.61 11.64
C GLY A 169 13.92 12.22 11.12
N GLU A 170 12.98 11.32 10.87
CA GLU A 170 13.20 10.03 10.22
C GLU A 170 12.25 9.82 9.03
N VAL A 171 12.73 9.04 8.05
CA VAL A 171 11.89 8.45 7.00
C VAL A 171 11.67 6.99 7.37
N VAL A 172 10.41 6.62 7.58
CA VAL A 172 9.99 5.24 7.85
C VAL A 172 9.29 4.72 6.61
N ALA A 173 9.91 3.73 5.96
CA ALA A 173 9.37 3.09 4.77
C ALA A 173 8.95 1.65 5.09
N ASN A 174 7.70 1.32 4.75
CA ASN A 174 7.19 -0.04 4.82
C ASN A 174 7.24 -0.65 3.42
N LEU A 175 8.15 -1.61 3.26
CA LEU A 175 8.34 -2.37 2.04
C LEU A 175 7.31 -3.51 2.05
N GLN A 176 6.42 -3.52 1.05
CA GLN A 176 5.29 -4.45 1.04
C GLN A 176 5.74 -5.91 1.18
N LEU A 177 5.09 -6.64 2.08
CA LEU A 177 5.38 -8.06 2.29
C LEU A 177 5.07 -8.89 1.04
N GLY A 178 6.09 -9.63 0.58
CA GLY A 178 6.02 -10.47 -0.62
C GLY A 178 6.62 -9.85 -1.89
N LEU A 179 7.22 -8.65 -1.80
CA LEU A 179 8.11 -8.15 -2.85
C LEU A 179 9.29 -9.12 -3.06
N PRO A 180 9.64 -9.47 -4.32
CA PRO A 180 10.88 -10.18 -4.61
C PRO A 180 12.09 -9.46 -4.01
N GLU A 181 13.09 -10.20 -3.54
CA GLU A 181 14.26 -9.62 -2.87
C GLU A 181 15.02 -8.61 -3.74
N THR A 182 15.01 -8.84 -5.06
CA THR A 182 15.54 -7.89 -6.04
C THR A 182 14.78 -6.56 -6.04
N GLU A 183 13.44 -6.60 -5.98
CA GLU A 183 12.61 -5.39 -5.92
C GLU A 183 12.75 -4.67 -4.58
N ARG A 184 12.87 -5.42 -3.48
CA ARG A 184 13.15 -4.87 -2.15
C ARG A 184 14.48 -4.13 -2.14
N THR A 185 15.54 -4.74 -2.69
CA THR A 185 16.87 -4.15 -2.78
C THR A 185 16.85 -2.87 -3.62
N MET A 186 16.17 -2.89 -4.77
CA MET A 186 15.99 -1.70 -5.61
C MET A 186 15.21 -0.60 -4.89
N ALA A 187 14.14 -0.95 -4.17
CA ALA A 187 13.34 0.01 -3.41
C ALA A 187 14.17 0.72 -2.33
N LYS A 188 14.98 -0.05 -1.58
CA LYS A 188 15.89 0.48 -0.56
C LYS A 188 16.96 1.38 -1.17
N ALA A 189 17.58 0.96 -2.27
CA ALA A 189 18.61 1.75 -2.95
C ALA A 189 18.04 3.08 -3.47
N GLU A 190 16.85 3.06 -4.07
CA GLU A 190 16.19 4.27 -4.56
C GLU A 190 15.78 5.20 -3.41
N LEU A 191 15.24 4.65 -2.32
CA LEU A 191 14.89 5.41 -1.13
C LEU A 191 16.12 6.12 -0.54
N ALA A 192 17.24 5.40 -0.42
CA ALA A 192 18.49 5.96 0.06
C ALA A 192 19.04 7.06 -0.88
N ALA A 193 18.90 6.89 -2.20
CA ALA A 193 19.29 7.91 -3.18
C ALA A 193 18.46 9.19 -3.05
N ILE A 194 17.13 9.07 -2.86
CA ILE A 194 16.24 10.22 -2.61
C ILE A 194 16.67 10.96 -1.35
N VAL A 195 16.92 10.25 -0.25
CA VAL A 195 17.35 10.88 1.01
C VAL A 195 18.72 11.55 0.84
N ARG A 196 19.70 10.87 0.23
CA ARG A 196 21.05 11.41 0.02
C ARG A 196 21.04 12.67 -0.84
N PHE A 197 20.11 12.79 -1.80
CA PHE A 197 19.96 13.99 -2.61
C PHE A 197 19.57 15.22 -1.78
N TYR A 198 18.63 15.08 -0.84
CA TYR A 198 18.22 16.19 0.04
C TYR A 198 19.16 16.43 1.22
N PHE A 199 19.96 15.42 1.60
CA PHE A 199 20.91 15.48 2.69
C PHE A 199 22.30 15.00 2.23
N PRO A 200 23.06 15.86 1.53
CA PRO A 200 24.43 15.57 1.11
C PRO A 200 25.30 15.33 2.35
N GLY A 201 25.66 14.07 2.62
CA GLY A 201 26.35 13.65 3.85
C GLY A 201 25.64 12.53 4.61
N TYR A 202 24.41 12.18 4.23
CA TYR A 202 23.74 10.99 4.74
C TYR A 202 24.53 9.72 4.41
N THR A 203 24.88 8.95 5.43
CA THR A 203 25.46 7.60 5.32
C THR A 203 24.49 6.61 5.97
N ASN A 204 24.06 5.60 5.21
CA ASN A 204 23.15 4.58 5.75
C ASN A 204 23.95 3.61 6.63
N ASN A 205 24.00 3.90 7.93
CA ASN A 205 24.68 3.05 8.92
C ASN A 205 23.96 1.71 9.19
N ASN A 206 22.85 1.41 8.50
CA ASN A 206 22.13 0.15 8.62
C ASN A 206 22.62 -0.94 7.66
N SER A 207 23.79 -0.75 7.04
CA SER A 207 24.47 -1.80 6.30
C SER A 207 24.96 -2.86 7.29
N ASN A 208 24.16 -3.90 7.49
CA ASN A 208 24.59 -5.14 8.15
C ASN A 208 25.63 -5.82 7.23
N SER A 209 26.86 -5.28 7.24
CA SER A 209 27.99 -5.80 6.49
C SER A 209 28.63 -6.90 7.33
N ASN A 210 28.06 -8.11 7.25
CA ASN A 210 28.82 -9.32 7.47
C ASN A 210 29.82 -9.47 6.31
N ASN A 211 30.90 -8.69 6.35
CA ASN A 211 32.12 -8.99 5.61
C ASN A 211 33.27 -8.90 6.61
N ASN A 212 33.52 -10.04 7.23
CA ASN A 212 34.70 -10.29 8.04
C ASN A 212 35.92 -10.37 7.10
N SER A 213 36.49 -9.20 6.78
CA SER A 213 37.79 -9.08 6.14
C SER A 213 38.72 -8.32 7.07
N ASN A 214 39.24 -9.08 8.02
CA ASN A 214 40.28 -8.69 8.96
C ASN A 214 41.48 -8.10 8.20
N SER A 215 41.60 -6.77 8.23
CA SER A 215 42.77 -6.03 7.71
C SER A 215 43.30 -5.15 8.82
N ASN A 216 44.18 -5.76 9.60
CA ASN A 216 44.91 -5.18 10.72
C ASN A 216 45.73 -3.97 10.24
N SER A 217 45.45 -2.78 10.76
CA SER A 217 46.31 -1.59 10.60
C SER A 217 46.42 -0.87 11.93
N ASN A 218 47.52 -1.13 12.62
CA ASN A 218 48.00 -0.39 13.77
C ASN A 218 48.18 1.10 13.43
N SER A 219 47.63 1.98 14.26
CA SER A 219 48.27 3.26 14.53
C SER A 219 47.87 3.77 15.92
N ASN A 220 48.89 3.84 16.77
CA ASN A 220 48.90 4.44 18.09
C ASN A 220 48.35 5.87 18.10
N SER A 221 47.54 6.20 19.10
CA SER A 221 47.69 7.46 19.81
C SER A 221 47.11 7.35 21.21
N SER A 222 48.02 7.37 22.17
CA SER A 222 47.87 7.50 23.60
C SER A 222 47.17 8.79 24.02
N SER A 223 46.20 8.68 24.93
CA SER A 223 46.01 9.65 26.01
C SER A 223 45.34 8.98 27.22
N ASN A 224 46.08 8.97 28.31
CA ASN A 224 45.63 8.60 29.65
C ASN A 224 44.57 9.58 30.15
N SER A 225 43.50 9.05 30.73
CA SER A 225 42.96 9.62 31.96
C SER A 225 42.12 8.59 32.71
N THR A 226 42.67 8.24 33.86
CA THR A 226 42.19 7.44 34.97
C THR A 226 40.85 7.95 35.50
N SER A 227 39.90 7.06 35.79
CA SER A 227 39.20 7.07 37.08
C SER A 227 38.36 5.81 37.30
N ASN A 228 38.56 5.29 38.50
CA ASN A 228 37.93 4.13 39.12
C ASN A 228 36.40 4.15 39.10
N SER A 229 35.79 2.98 38.99
CA SER A 229 35.06 2.37 40.12
C SER A 229 34.20 1.20 39.61
N SER A 230 34.64 0.00 39.98
CA SER A 230 33.83 -1.01 40.67
C SER A 230 32.31 -0.76 40.73
N ASN A 231 31.51 -1.65 40.15
CA ASN A 231 30.79 -2.58 41.01
C ASN A 231 30.37 -3.86 40.28
N GLU A 232 30.64 -4.96 40.98
CA GLU A 232 30.30 -6.33 40.66
C GLU A 232 28.82 -6.64 40.95
N ASN A 233 28.45 -7.85 40.52
CA ASN A 233 27.39 -8.74 41.02
C ASN A 233 26.12 -8.77 40.16
N ASN A 234 25.96 -9.76 39.28
CA ASN A 234 25.68 -11.19 39.56
C ASN A 234 24.43 -11.40 40.42
N HIS A 235 23.36 -11.88 39.80
CA HIS A 235 22.63 -13.13 40.10
C HIS A 235 21.44 -13.16 39.14
N SER A 236 21.40 -14.01 38.11
CA SER A 236 21.28 -15.48 38.12
C SER A 236 20.00 -15.97 38.78
N ASN A 237 19.36 -16.88 38.03
CA ASN A 237 18.38 -17.89 38.46
C ASN A 237 16.93 -17.43 38.67
N SER A 238 15.92 -18.22 38.32
CA SER A 238 15.85 -19.48 37.58
C SER A 238 14.36 -19.83 37.47
N ASN A 239 14.03 -20.55 36.40
CA ASN A 239 13.17 -21.73 36.42
C ASN A 239 11.72 -21.65 36.92
N ASN A 240 10.86 -21.90 35.92
CA ASN A 240 10.07 -23.13 35.78
C ASN A 240 8.67 -23.23 36.37
N ASN A 241 7.85 -23.79 35.47
CA ASN A 241 6.93 -24.90 35.66
C ASN A 241 5.44 -24.61 35.92
N SER A 242 4.70 -24.84 34.82
CA SER A 242 3.83 -26.02 34.65
C SER A 242 2.38 -25.97 35.13
N ASN A 243 1.54 -26.48 34.21
CA ASN A 243 0.35 -27.32 34.44
C ASN A 243 -0.89 -26.58 34.98
N SER A 244 -2.14 -26.91 34.62
CA SER A 244 -2.73 -28.04 33.89
C SER A 244 -4.25 -27.79 33.85
N SER A 245 -4.91 -28.19 32.75
CA SER A 245 -6.28 -28.79 32.67
C SER A 245 -7.49 -28.00 33.25
N ASN A 246 -8.76 -28.16 32.87
CA ASN A 246 -9.48 -29.30 32.29
C ASN A 246 -10.92 -28.86 31.90
N SER A 247 -11.53 -29.62 30.97
CA SER A 247 -12.94 -30.09 31.01
C SER A 247 -14.16 -29.21 30.60
N ASN A 248 -14.69 -29.54 29.42
CA ASN A 248 -15.95 -30.27 29.14
C ASN A 248 -17.38 -29.71 29.39
N LYS A 249 -18.24 -30.03 28.39
CA LYS A 249 -19.71 -30.29 28.34
C LYS A 249 -20.57 -29.21 27.66
N ASN A 250 -21.66 -29.48 26.92
CA ASN A 250 -22.22 -30.62 26.19
C ASN A 250 -23.57 -30.16 25.56
N LYS A 251 -24.04 -30.84 24.50
CA LYS A 251 -25.46 -31.14 24.10
C LYS A 251 -26.34 -30.20 23.23
N ASN A 252 -26.76 -30.79 22.09
CA ASN A 252 -28.14 -31.07 21.57
C ASN A 252 -29.05 -29.89 21.15
N ASN A 253 -30.01 -29.96 20.21
CA ASN A 253 -30.57 -30.99 19.30
C ASN A 253 -31.55 -30.31 18.29
N ASN A 254 -31.60 -30.85 17.06
CA ASN A 254 -32.76 -31.24 16.21
C ASN A 254 -33.93 -30.33 15.74
N ASN A 255 -34.38 -30.72 14.52
CA ASN A 255 -35.72 -30.70 13.86
C ASN A 255 -36.14 -29.46 13.05
N SER A 256 -36.93 -29.51 11.96
CA SER A 256 -37.24 -30.44 10.83
C SER A 256 -38.59 -29.97 10.21
N ASN A 257 -38.80 -30.18 8.89
CA ASN A 257 -40.06 -30.14 8.11
C ASN A 257 -40.62 -28.76 7.71
N GLY A 258 -41.29 -28.51 6.57
CA GLY A 258 -41.78 -29.29 5.42
C GLY A 258 -42.45 -28.31 4.42
N SER A 259 -42.28 -28.44 3.10
CA SER A 259 -43.23 -28.97 2.08
C SER A 259 -44.42 -28.11 1.62
N GLN A 260 -44.65 -28.19 0.29
CA GLN A 260 -45.84 -27.88 -0.55
C GLN A 260 -45.98 -26.46 -1.16
N ARG A 261 -46.58 -26.21 -2.33
CA ARG A 261 -46.78 -26.85 -3.68
C ARG A 261 -47.69 -25.84 -4.46
N LEU A 262 -47.84 -26.03 -5.79
CA LEU A 262 -48.80 -25.45 -6.76
C LEU A 262 -48.28 -24.20 -7.52
N SER A 263 -48.21 -24.03 -8.85
CA SER A 263 -48.66 -24.66 -10.13
C SER A 263 -49.52 -23.66 -10.95
N GLY A 264 -49.22 -23.52 -12.26
CA GLY A 264 -50.02 -22.80 -13.28
C GLY A 264 -49.12 -21.97 -14.21
N GLU A 265 -48.57 -22.55 -15.28
CA GLU A 265 -49.11 -22.64 -16.66
C GLU A 265 -49.09 -21.31 -17.45
N GLY A 266 -48.45 -21.32 -18.64
CA GLY A 266 -48.29 -20.22 -19.60
C GLY A 266 -49.56 -19.96 -20.45
N PRO A 267 -49.49 -19.57 -21.76
CA PRO A 267 -48.34 -19.40 -22.67
C PRO A 267 -48.41 -18.12 -23.56
N GLY A 268 -47.48 -17.95 -24.52
CA GLY A 268 -47.75 -17.18 -25.76
C GLY A 268 -46.71 -16.15 -26.21
N ARG A 269 -45.81 -16.56 -27.12
CA ARG A 269 -45.09 -15.71 -28.10
C ARG A 269 -45.98 -15.59 -29.38
N PRO A 270 -45.81 -14.62 -30.33
CA PRO A 270 -44.54 -14.42 -31.05
C PRO A 270 -44.21 -13.00 -31.58
N SER A 271 -42.95 -12.88 -32.02
CA SER A 271 -42.30 -12.01 -33.03
C SER A 271 -42.88 -10.66 -33.48
N GLU A 272 -42.03 -9.63 -33.49
CA GLU A 272 -41.74 -8.88 -34.72
C GLU A 272 -40.42 -8.08 -34.64
N ALA A 273 -39.89 -7.74 -35.81
CA ALA A 273 -38.50 -7.47 -36.12
C ALA A 273 -38.00 -6.04 -35.82
N ALA A 274 -36.68 -5.94 -35.66
CA ALA A 274 -35.91 -4.69 -35.60
C ALA A 274 -35.70 -4.05 -36.98
N PRO A 275 -35.36 -2.75 -37.03
CA PRO A 275 -34.43 -2.23 -38.03
C PRO A 275 -33.13 -1.73 -37.39
N ARG A 276 -32.03 -2.09 -38.05
CA ARG A 276 -30.64 -1.71 -37.77
C ARG A 276 -30.32 -0.32 -38.32
N LEU A 277 -29.43 0.41 -37.63
CA LEU A 277 -28.63 1.53 -38.19
C LEU A 277 -27.18 1.44 -37.65
N PRO A 278 -26.19 2.06 -38.32
CA PRO A 278 -24.99 1.36 -38.79
C PRO A 278 -23.77 1.46 -37.87
N SER A 279 -22.95 0.41 -37.95
CA SER A 279 -21.64 0.29 -37.30
C SER A 279 -20.57 1.06 -38.07
N VAL A 280 -19.95 2.05 -37.44
CA VAL A 280 -18.72 2.70 -37.92
C VAL A 280 -17.55 1.77 -37.65
N LYS A 281 -16.78 1.47 -38.70
CA LYS A 281 -15.54 0.70 -38.64
C LYS A 281 -14.41 1.64 -38.21
N GLU A 282 -13.86 1.45 -37.01
CA GLU A 282 -12.50 1.87 -36.70
C GLU A 282 -11.60 0.63 -36.69
N GLY A 283 -10.67 0.60 -37.64
CA GLY A 283 -9.69 -0.47 -37.79
C GLY A 283 -8.67 -0.42 -36.66
N SER A 284 -8.80 -1.34 -35.70
CA SER A 284 -7.70 -1.70 -34.81
C SER A 284 -6.80 -2.70 -35.56
N GLN A 285 -5.74 -2.20 -36.18
CA GLN A 285 -4.62 -3.04 -36.59
C GLN A 285 -3.94 -3.55 -35.33
N ARG A 286 -4.22 -4.81 -34.99
CA ARG A 286 -3.42 -5.61 -34.06
C ARG A 286 -2.15 -5.99 -34.80
N GLU A 287 -1.03 -5.37 -34.44
CA GLU A 287 0.28 -5.92 -34.77
C GLU A 287 0.54 -7.13 -33.86
N GLU A 288 0.47 -8.32 -34.45
CA GLU A 288 1.05 -9.53 -33.91
C GLU A 288 2.58 -9.42 -33.98
N GLY A 289 3.19 -8.99 -32.88
CA GLY A 289 4.63 -9.04 -32.66
C GLY A 289 4.99 -10.19 -31.72
N SER A 290 5.20 -11.38 -32.28
CA SER A 290 5.84 -12.51 -31.60
C SER A 290 7.28 -12.15 -31.24
N GLY A 291 7.50 -11.71 -30.01
CA GLY A 291 8.81 -11.60 -29.39
C GLY A 291 8.68 -11.93 -27.91
N ARG A 292 9.47 -12.88 -27.40
CA ARG A 292 9.64 -13.11 -25.96
C ARG A 292 10.22 -11.83 -25.36
N GLY A 293 9.35 -10.88 -25.00
CA GLY A 293 9.75 -9.59 -24.47
C GLY A 293 10.47 -9.80 -23.14
N ARG A 294 11.71 -9.31 -23.05
CA ARG A 294 12.30 -9.01 -21.74
C ARG A 294 11.31 -8.14 -20.99
N GLY A 295 10.95 -8.54 -19.76
CA GLY A 295 10.08 -7.72 -18.91
C GLY A 295 10.66 -6.31 -18.79
N PHE A 296 9.81 -5.30 -18.86
CA PHE A 296 10.21 -3.92 -18.61
C PHE A 296 9.31 -3.32 -17.54
N ARG A 297 9.86 -2.43 -16.73
CA ARG A 297 9.15 -1.68 -15.71
C ARG A 297 9.03 -0.23 -16.15
N LEU A 298 7.85 0.36 -15.93
CA LEU A 298 7.63 1.78 -16.08
C LEU A 298 7.74 2.44 -14.70
N LEU A 299 8.58 3.46 -14.60
CA LEU A 299 8.86 4.21 -13.37
C LEU A 299 8.65 5.69 -13.64
N SER A 300 8.02 6.39 -12.71
CA SER A 300 7.80 7.84 -12.80
C SER A 300 8.70 8.58 -11.81
N PHE A 301 9.34 9.64 -12.29
CA PHE A 301 10.22 10.52 -11.51
C PHE A 301 9.94 11.98 -11.82
N LEU A 302 10.46 12.86 -10.96
CA LEU A 302 10.47 14.30 -11.22
C LEU A 302 11.83 14.69 -11.75
N LEU A 303 11.84 15.38 -12.89
CA LEU A 303 13.04 15.90 -13.52
C LEU A 303 13.55 17.10 -12.71
N ARG A 304 14.83 17.10 -12.38
CA ARG A 304 15.50 18.21 -11.69
C ARG A 304 16.34 18.99 -12.69
N VAL A 305 16.24 20.31 -12.70
CA VAL A 305 17.02 21.17 -13.60
C VAL A 305 17.62 22.31 -12.79
N SER A 306 18.95 22.40 -12.76
CA SER A 306 19.66 23.54 -12.18
C SER A 306 20.04 24.56 -13.25
N PRO A 307 20.17 25.86 -12.88
CA PRO A 307 20.61 26.89 -13.82
C PRO A 307 22.01 26.64 -14.40
N ASP A 308 22.91 26.10 -13.57
CA ASP A 308 24.34 25.98 -13.91
C ASP A 308 24.70 24.66 -14.60
N HIS A 309 23.94 23.57 -14.32
CA HIS A 309 24.26 22.21 -14.79
C HIS A 309 23.13 21.58 -15.61
N GLY A 310 22.02 22.28 -15.83
CA GLY A 310 20.84 21.73 -16.51
C GLY A 310 20.28 20.52 -15.76
N ALA A 311 19.87 19.47 -16.48
CA ALA A 311 19.35 18.25 -15.85
C ALA A 311 20.44 17.26 -15.40
N GLY A 312 21.71 17.49 -15.73
CA GLY A 312 22.78 16.52 -15.44
C GLY A 312 22.53 15.15 -16.08
N LEU A 313 21.98 15.13 -17.30
CA LEU A 313 21.70 13.91 -18.07
C LEU A 313 22.34 14.01 -19.46
N ASP A 314 23.13 13.01 -19.84
CA ASP A 314 23.49 12.79 -21.24
C ASP A 314 22.41 11.92 -21.87
N LEU A 315 21.78 12.42 -22.94
CA LEU A 315 20.64 11.79 -23.58
C LEU A 315 20.89 11.54 -25.07
N GLU A 316 20.55 10.34 -25.54
CA GLU A 316 20.57 9.98 -26.96
C GLU A 316 19.12 9.80 -27.46
N PRO A 317 18.66 10.53 -28.49
CA PRO A 317 17.30 10.39 -29.00
C PRO A 317 17.13 9.09 -29.80
N GLU A 318 16.15 8.28 -29.41
CA GLU A 318 15.76 7.05 -30.10
C GLU A 318 14.32 7.12 -30.59
N ARG A 319 13.91 6.17 -31.46
CA ARG A 319 12.55 6.15 -32.01
C ARG A 319 11.43 6.08 -30.95
N GLY A 320 11.75 5.54 -29.77
CA GLY A 320 10.80 5.31 -28.68
C GLY A 320 11.01 6.16 -27.44
N GLY A 321 11.88 7.18 -27.48
CA GLY A 321 12.17 8.02 -26.32
C GLY A 321 13.59 8.57 -26.29
N MET A 322 13.97 9.18 -25.17
CA MET A 322 15.35 9.65 -24.91
C MET A 322 16.08 8.60 -24.07
N ARG A 323 17.13 7.97 -24.60
CA ARG A 323 17.97 7.03 -23.86
C ARG A 323 18.91 7.80 -22.95
N VAL A 324 18.96 7.42 -21.67
CA VAL A 324 19.91 7.97 -20.71
C VAL A 324 21.25 7.27 -20.89
N GLU A 325 22.26 7.98 -21.38
CA GLU A 325 23.63 7.46 -21.45
C GLU A 325 24.31 7.57 -20.09
N LYS A 326 24.19 8.74 -19.45
CA LYS A 326 24.87 9.05 -18.20
C LYS A 326 24.04 9.99 -17.33
N VAL A 327 24.17 9.80 -16.01
CA VAL A 327 23.61 10.69 -14.99
C VAL A 327 24.79 11.30 -14.23
N TYR A 328 24.85 12.63 -14.17
CA TYR A 328 25.86 13.37 -13.42
C TYR A 328 25.42 13.59 -11.97
N ASP A 329 26.38 13.87 -11.09
CA ASP A 329 26.11 14.07 -9.66
C ASP A 329 25.36 15.40 -9.39
N GLU A 330 25.52 16.41 -10.26
CA GLU A 330 24.86 17.72 -10.14
C GLU A 330 24.00 18.01 -11.39
N PRO A 331 22.71 18.39 -11.24
CA PRO A 331 21.94 18.35 -10.00
C PRO A 331 21.70 16.92 -9.50
N GLY A 332 21.93 15.88 -10.32
CA GLY A 332 21.57 14.51 -10.00
C GLY A 332 20.11 14.19 -10.29
N GLN A 333 19.82 12.91 -10.53
CA GLN A 333 18.48 12.41 -10.80
C GLN A 333 18.19 11.13 -9.99
N PRO A 334 17.81 11.26 -8.70
CA PRO A 334 17.42 10.13 -7.87
C PRO A 334 16.44 9.18 -8.57
N GLY A 335 16.83 7.90 -8.63
CA GLY A 335 16.04 6.84 -9.23
C GLY A 335 16.19 6.66 -10.74
N VAL A 336 16.78 7.60 -11.48
CA VAL A 336 17.11 7.46 -12.92
C VAL A 336 18.49 6.82 -13.06
N LEU A 337 18.64 5.84 -13.95
CA LEU A 337 19.87 5.09 -14.20
C LEU A 337 20.32 5.23 -15.65
N SER A 338 21.61 4.96 -15.90
CA SER A 338 22.10 4.75 -17.27
C SER A 338 21.32 3.58 -17.93
N GLN A 339 21.09 3.68 -19.23
CA GLN A 339 20.31 2.78 -20.09
C GLN A 339 18.80 2.83 -19.93
N ASP A 340 18.28 3.63 -19.00
CA ASP A 340 16.87 3.96 -18.93
C ASP A 340 16.40 4.66 -20.21
N LEU A 341 15.18 4.35 -20.66
CA LEU A 341 14.57 5.04 -21.79
C LEU A 341 13.43 5.93 -21.28
N ILE A 342 13.59 7.25 -21.40
CA ILE A 342 12.52 8.20 -21.09
C ILE A 342 11.50 8.16 -22.22
N THR A 343 10.31 7.64 -21.92
CA THR A 343 9.22 7.42 -22.89
C THR A 343 8.14 8.49 -22.81
N LYS A 344 8.07 9.23 -21.71
CA LYS A 344 7.15 10.36 -21.54
C LYS A 344 7.81 11.51 -20.77
N ILE A 345 7.40 12.72 -21.10
CA ILE A 345 7.69 13.94 -20.33
C ILE A 345 6.39 14.72 -20.16
N SER A 346 6.09 15.10 -18.92
CA SER A 346 4.75 15.52 -18.50
C SER A 346 3.69 14.50 -18.97
N GLU A 347 2.72 14.93 -19.79
CA GLU A 347 1.68 14.05 -20.35
C GLU A 347 1.99 13.60 -21.79
N VAL A 348 3.16 13.95 -22.32
CA VAL A 348 3.51 13.76 -23.73
C VAL A 348 4.31 12.49 -23.91
N SER A 349 3.83 11.61 -24.80
CA SER A 349 4.58 10.41 -25.19
C SER A 349 5.63 10.75 -26.24
N LEU A 350 6.87 10.34 -25.97
CA LEU A 350 8.03 10.54 -26.83
C LEU A 350 8.13 9.35 -27.80
N GLN A 351 7.55 9.51 -28.98
CA GLN A 351 7.58 8.51 -30.05
C GLN A 351 7.76 9.19 -31.40
N GLY A 352 8.49 8.55 -32.31
CA GLY A 352 8.69 9.06 -33.67
C GLY A 352 10.10 8.83 -34.19
N ASN A 353 10.57 9.71 -35.07
CA ASN A 353 11.99 9.80 -35.42
C ASN A 353 12.77 10.53 -34.31
N PRO A 354 14.09 10.26 -34.17
CA PRO A 354 14.95 10.90 -33.17
C PRO A 354 14.80 12.44 -33.10
N ASP A 355 14.84 13.13 -34.25
CA ASP A 355 14.75 14.61 -34.28
C ASP A 355 13.44 15.14 -33.67
N ARG A 356 12.32 14.44 -33.93
CA ARG A 356 11.02 14.81 -33.36
C ARG A 356 10.99 14.53 -31.86
N VAL A 357 11.55 13.40 -31.44
CA VAL A 357 11.61 13.01 -30.02
C VAL A 357 12.41 14.06 -29.23
N GLU A 358 13.56 14.47 -29.74
CA GLU A 358 14.39 15.52 -29.14
C GLU A 358 13.65 16.87 -29.07
N ALA A 359 13.02 17.28 -30.18
CA ALA A 359 12.25 18.53 -30.21
C ALA A 359 11.06 18.52 -29.22
N MET A 360 10.36 17.38 -29.10
CA MET A 360 9.27 17.22 -28.14
C MET A 360 9.79 17.24 -26.69
N PHE A 361 10.91 16.58 -26.43
CA PHE A 361 11.53 16.59 -25.11
C PHE A 361 11.94 18.01 -24.71
N GLY A 362 12.68 18.71 -25.56
CA GLY A 362 13.13 20.08 -25.31
C GLY A 362 11.99 21.07 -25.08
N LYS A 363 10.86 20.92 -25.79
CA LYS A 363 9.68 21.78 -25.60
C LYS A 363 9.04 21.64 -24.21
N HIS A 364 9.10 20.46 -23.62
CA HIS A 364 8.47 20.14 -22.33
C HIS A 364 9.48 20.03 -21.19
N PHE A 365 10.75 20.36 -21.45
CA PHE A 365 11.85 20.31 -20.50
C PHE A 365 11.77 21.49 -19.52
N ALA A 366 11.53 21.19 -18.25
CA ALA A 366 11.54 22.18 -17.16
C ALA A 366 11.83 21.49 -15.81
N ASP A 367 12.23 22.28 -14.81
CA ASP A 367 12.38 21.76 -13.45
C ASP A 367 11.04 21.29 -12.86
N GLY A 368 11.06 20.15 -12.18
CA GLY A 368 9.92 19.56 -11.50
C GLY A 368 8.91 18.86 -12.40
N VAL A 369 9.13 18.75 -13.72
CA VAL A 369 8.22 18.02 -14.61
C VAL A 369 8.33 16.51 -14.40
N GLU A 370 7.22 15.80 -14.56
CA GLU A 370 7.22 14.34 -14.47
C GLU A 370 7.84 13.72 -15.72
N ILE A 371 8.66 12.69 -15.55
CA ILE A 371 9.16 11.84 -16.62
C ILE A 371 8.78 10.38 -16.34
N THR A 372 8.42 9.65 -17.40
CA THR A 372 8.21 8.21 -17.32
C THR A 372 9.34 7.47 -18.01
N VAL A 373 10.02 6.64 -17.24
CA VAL A 373 11.16 5.85 -17.65
C VAL A 373 10.77 4.39 -17.84
N ARG A 374 11.21 3.79 -18.94
CA ARG A 374 11.17 2.36 -19.19
C ARG A 374 12.52 1.75 -18.85
N ARG A 375 12.55 0.89 -17.82
CA ARG A 375 13.72 0.13 -17.38
C ARG A 375 13.59 -1.34 -17.73
N SER A 376 14.59 -1.93 -18.34
CA SER A 376 14.64 -3.39 -18.57
C SER A 376 14.86 -4.12 -17.24
N GLN A 377 14.09 -5.19 -17.00
CA GLN A 377 14.23 -6.05 -15.81
C GLN A 377 15.36 -7.07 -15.95
#